data_AF-A0A485PMJ4-F1
#
_entry.id   AF-A0A485PMJ4-F1
#
_cell.length_a   1.000
_cell.length_b   1.000
_cell.length_c   1.000
_cell.angle_alpha   90.00
_cell.angle_beta   90.00
_cell.angle_gamma   90.00
#
_symmetry.space_group_name_H-M   'P 1'
#
loop_
_entity.id
_entity.type
_entity.pdbx_description
1 polymer ?
#
loop_
_entity_poly.entity_id
_entity_poly.type
_entity_poly.pdbx_seq_one_letter_code
_entity_poly.pdbx_strand_id
1 'polypeptide(L)'
;MPRGSSRIAAALGSPRRASRGEEDGEGVGPGVLRKGTSDMSFEELLELQNKVGTKTYKQLVAGNNTKKPSSRPPVQNACVADKHRPLEMSAKVRVPFLRQVVPISKKVARDPRFDDLSGEYNPEVFDQTYQFLNDIRAKEKELVKKQLKKHRSGQEHEKLQQLLQRMEQQELAQQERKRQQELRLALKQERRARAQQGHRPYFLKKSEQRQLVLAEKFKELKRSKKLESFLSRKRRRNAGKDRRHLPLNKE
;
A
#
# COMPACT_ATOMS: atom_id res chain seq x y z
N MET A 1 -6.31 12.86 -43.57
CA MET A 1 -7.46 13.67 -43.14
C MET A 1 -7.08 14.50 -41.92
N PRO A 2 -6.69 15.79 -42.05
CA PRO A 2 -6.60 16.69 -40.91
C PRO A 2 -7.76 17.71 -40.95
N ARG A 3 -8.54 17.77 -39.88
CA ARG A 3 -9.39 18.90 -39.49
C ARG A 3 -9.03 19.14 -38.03
N GLY A 4 -8.79 20.33 -37.51
CA GLY A 4 -9.10 21.69 -37.91
C GLY A 4 -9.04 22.46 -36.59
N SER A 5 -8.46 23.66 -36.64
CA SER A 5 -8.06 24.46 -35.49
C SER A 5 -9.22 25.01 -34.64
N SER A 6 -8.85 25.50 -33.46
CA SER A 6 -9.42 26.63 -32.70
C SER A 6 -10.47 26.34 -31.62
N ARG A 7 -10.17 26.70 -30.36
CA ARG A 7 -10.52 28.01 -29.77
C ARG A 7 -10.17 28.07 -28.28
N ILE A 8 -9.42 29.11 -27.94
CA ILE A 8 -9.18 29.65 -26.60
C ILE A 8 -10.49 30.31 -26.14
N ALA A 9 -10.89 30.10 -24.89
CA ALA A 9 -11.95 30.86 -24.23
C ALA A 9 -11.39 31.48 -22.95
N ALA A 10 -11.15 32.79 -23.01
CA ALA A 10 -10.93 33.66 -21.87
C ALA A 10 -12.30 34.05 -21.29
N ALA A 11 -12.52 33.81 -20.00
CA ALA A 11 -13.67 34.32 -19.28
C ALA A 11 -13.27 35.59 -18.53
N LEU A 12 -13.76 36.72 -19.05
CA LEU A 12 -13.67 38.04 -18.45
C LEU A 12 -14.56 38.14 -17.21
N GLY A 13 -14.07 38.90 -16.23
CA GLY A 13 -14.74 39.18 -14.97
C GLY A 13 -16.06 39.93 -15.13
N SER A 14 -16.89 39.79 -14.10
CA SER A 14 -18.09 40.60 -13.88
C SER A 14 -17.93 41.44 -12.60
N PRO A 15 -18.59 42.60 -12.52
CA PRO A 15 -18.13 43.73 -11.71
C PRO A 15 -18.53 43.62 -10.24
N ARG A 16 -17.66 44.13 -9.37
CA ARG A 16 -17.96 44.43 -7.97
C ARG A 16 -18.98 45.58 -7.91
N ARG A 17 -20.21 45.27 -7.51
CA ARG A 17 -21.21 46.26 -7.10
C ARG A 17 -20.97 46.62 -5.64
N ALA A 18 -20.67 47.89 -5.39
CA ALA A 18 -20.65 48.49 -4.07
C ALA A 18 -22.06 48.92 -3.67
N SER A 19 -22.53 48.47 -2.50
CA SER A 19 -23.68 49.00 -1.76
C SER A 19 -23.25 48.97 -0.29
N ARG A 20 -22.83 50.11 0.27
CA ARG A 20 -23.64 50.98 1.15
C ARG A 20 -24.35 50.16 2.23
N GLY A 21 -23.89 50.35 3.47
CA GLY A 21 -24.38 49.68 4.65
C GLY A 21 -25.74 50.19 5.10
N GLU A 22 -26.49 49.25 5.67
CA GLU A 22 -27.56 49.43 6.65
C GLU A 22 -27.47 48.20 7.58
N GLU A 23 -27.57 48.45 8.88
CA GLU A 23 -27.42 47.50 9.98
C GLU A 23 -28.73 46.72 10.24
N ASP A 24 -28.56 45.64 11.03
CA ASP A 24 -29.56 44.89 11.81
C ASP A 24 -30.31 43.70 11.17
N GLY A 25 -29.88 42.50 11.58
CA GLY A 25 -30.63 41.24 11.44
C GLY A 25 -29.77 39.98 11.40
N GLU A 26 -29.09 39.60 12.50
CA GLU A 26 -28.32 38.34 12.57
C GLU A 26 -29.23 37.10 12.56
N GLY A 27 -29.48 36.54 11.37
CA GLY A 27 -30.03 35.19 11.19
C GLY A 27 -28.90 34.17 11.06
N VAL A 28 -28.55 33.46 12.14
CA VAL A 28 -27.48 32.45 12.13
C VAL A 28 -27.95 31.16 11.43
N GLY A 29 -27.43 30.88 10.23
CA GLY A 29 -27.73 29.67 9.48
C GLY A 29 -27.07 28.39 10.07
N PRO A 30 -27.67 27.19 9.85
CA PRO A 30 -27.23 25.93 10.48
C PRO A 30 -25.81 25.48 10.11
N GLY A 31 -25.25 25.98 9.00
CA GLY A 31 -23.87 25.70 8.60
C GLY A 31 -22.81 26.45 9.40
N VAL A 32 -23.17 27.59 10.02
CA VAL A 32 -22.25 28.43 10.81
C VAL A 32 -22.02 27.80 12.19
N LEU A 33 -23.07 27.25 12.80
CA LEU A 33 -22.99 26.56 14.09
C LEU A 33 -22.06 25.35 14.05
N ARG A 34 -22.06 24.54 12.97
CA ARG A 34 -21.18 23.36 12.86
C ARG A 34 -19.69 23.71 12.94
N LYS A 35 -19.30 24.85 12.38
CA LYS A 35 -17.92 25.33 12.34
C LYS A 35 -17.55 26.08 13.63
N GLY A 36 -18.53 26.69 14.31
CA GLY A 36 -18.34 27.22 15.66
C GLY A 36 -18.21 26.12 16.72
N THR A 37 -18.98 25.04 16.61
CA THR A 37 -18.96 23.92 17.58
C THR A 37 -17.69 23.08 17.56
N SER A 38 -16.85 23.17 16.52
CA SER A 38 -15.58 22.42 16.46
C SER A 38 -14.50 23.01 17.36
N ASP A 39 -14.62 24.30 17.69
CA ASP A 39 -13.60 25.05 18.43
C ASP A 39 -13.97 25.23 19.92
N MET A 40 -15.19 24.81 20.31
CA MET A 40 -15.68 24.88 21.70
C MET A 40 -15.17 23.71 22.55
N SER A 41 -14.94 23.97 23.83
CA SER A 41 -14.56 22.94 24.80
C SER A 41 -15.73 21.97 25.08
N PHE A 42 -15.40 20.77 25.56
CA PHE A 42 -16.40 19.73 25.83
C PHE A 42 -17.47 20.17 26.85
N GLU A 43 -17.07 20.98 27.83
CA GLU A 43 -17.97 21.52 28.85
C GLU A 43 -19.00 22.49 28.24
N GLU A 44 -18.53 23.38 27.35
CA GLU A 44 -19.41 24.31 26.63
C GLU A 44 -20.37 23.58 25.68
N LEU A 45 -19.95 22.47 25.07
CA LEU A 45 -20.83 21.63 24.24
C LEU A 45 -21.90 20.93 25.07
N LEU A 46 -21.56 20.49 26.30
CA LEU A 46 -22.50 19.86 27.22
C LEU A 46 -23.51 20.87 27.76
N GLU A 47 -23.07 22.07 28.13
CA GLU A 47 -23.96 23.17 28.51
C GLU A 47 -24.89 23.57 27.38
N LEU A 48 -24.37 23.68 26.16
CA LEU A 48 -25.17 23.99 24.97
C LEU A 48 -26.23 22.91 24.76
N GLN A 49 -25.86 21.63 24.84
CA GLN A 49 -26.79 20.51 24.74
C GLN A 49 -27.88 20.55 25.82
N ASN A 50 -27.55 20.96 27.05
CA ASN A 50 -28.51 21.09 28.14
C ASN A 50 -29.46 22.29 27.94
N LYS A 51 -28.95 23.40 27.41
CA LYS A 51 -29.72 24.63 27.14
C LYS A 51 -30.68 24.46 25.96
N VAL A 52 -30.21 23.94 24.81
CA VAL A 52 -31.06 23.78 23.62
C VAL A 52 -31.84 22.47 23.60
N GLY A 53 -31.41 21.47 24.36
CA GLY A 53 -31.99 20.12 24.39
C GLY A 53 -31.29 19.14 23.43
N THR A 54 -31.29 17.85 23.79
CA THR A 54 -30.49 16.83 23.08
C THR A 54 -30.95 16.54 21.64
N LYS A 55 -32.25 16.69 21.34
CA LYS A 55 -32.83 16.40 20.01
C LYS A 55 -32.51 17.51 19.00
N THR A 56 -32.70 18.76 19.40
CA THR A 56 -32.41 19.97 18.61
C THR A 56 -30.91 20.13 18.40
N TYR A 57 -30.09 19.95 19.45
CA TYR A 57 -28.63 19.95 19.35
C TYR A 57 -28.13 18.93 18.32
N LYS A 58 -28.61 17.68 18.39
CA LYS A 58 -28.26 16.64 17.40
C LYS A 58 -28.69 17.01 15.99
N GLN A 59 -29.83 17.65 15.80
CA GLN A 59 -30.29 18.06 14.47
C GLN A 59 -29.41 19.19 13.90
N LEU A 60 -29.05 20.17 14.72
CA LEU A 60 -28.17 21.28 14.34
C LEU A 60 -26.74 20.79 14.03
N VAL A 61 -26.20 19.90 14.87
CA VAL A 61 -24.85 19.33 14.69
C VAL A 61 -24.80 18.27 13.59
N ALA A 62 -25.84 17.44 13.40
CA ALA A 62 -25.85 16.45 12.32
C ALA A 62 -26.00 17.10 10.94
N GLY A 63 -26.51 18.33 10.88
CA GLY A 63 -26.87 19.02 9.66
C GLY A 63 -28.04 18.32 8.95
N ASN A 64 -28.83 19.07 8.19
CA ASN A 64 -29.83 18.49 7.29
C ASN A 64 -29.10 17.80 6.14
N ASN A 65 -28.63 16.58 6.37
CA ASN A 65 -28.12 15.72 5.30
C ASN A 65 -29.29 15.44 4.36
N THR A 66 -29.29 16.09 3.20
CA THR A 66 -30.16 15.81 2.05
C THR A 66 -29.82 14.45 1.44
N LYS A 67 -29.74 13.40 2.26
CA LYS A 67 -29.83 12.04 1.77
C LYS A 67 -31.30 11.80 1.47
N LYS A 68 -31.65 11.74 0.19
CA LYS A 68 -32.97 11.28 -0.26
C LYS A 68 -33.35 10.05 0.57
N PRO A 69 -34.47 10.05 1.30
CA PRO A 69 -34.91 8.83 1.95
C PRO A 69 -35.09 7.77 0.86
N SER A 70 -34.53 6.59 1.06
CA SER A 70 -34.97 5.44 0.27
C SER A 70 -36.50 5.39 0.38
N SER A 71 -37.21 5.16 -0.72
CA SER A 71 -38.67 5.25 -0.83
C SER A 71 -39.47 4.28 0.06
N ARG A 72 -38.81 3.58 0.99
CA ARG A 72 -39.43 2.71 1.97
C ARG A 72 -39.11 3.23 3.37
N PRO A 73 -40.14 3.52 4.20
CA PRO A 73 -39.90 3.80 5.60
C PRO A 73 -39.19 2.60 6.23
N PRO A 74 -38.32 2.81 7.23
CA PRO A 74 -37.85 1.69 8.06
C PRO A 74 -39.11 1.05 8.62
N VAL A 75 -39.38 -0.20 8.26
CA VAL A 75 -40.42 -0.98 8.90
C VAL A 75 -39.96 -1.12 10.34
N GLN A 76 -40.50 -0.28 11.21
CA GLN A 76 -40.44 -0.51 12.64
C GLN A 76 -41.18 -1.83 12.81
N ASN A 77 -40.44 -2.92 13.01
CA ASN A 77 -41.04 -4.18 13.41
C ASN A 77 -41.73 -3.85 14.72
N ALA A 78 -43.05 -3.63 14.67
CA ALA A 78 -43.85 -3.46 15.86
C ALA A 78 -43.45 -4.59 16.81
N CYS A 79 -42.98 -4.20 17.99
CA CYS A 79 -42.50 -5.11 18.99
C CYS A 79 -43.51 -6.25 19.13
N VAL A 80 -43.06 -7.46 18.80
CA VAL A 80 -43.83 -8.68 19.01
C VAL A 80 -43.92 -8.84 20.53
N ALA A 81 -45.02 -8.36 21.11
CA ALA A 81 -45.23 -8.37 22.56
C ALA A 81 -45.28 -9.81 23.11
N ASP A 82 -45.59 -10.80 22.25
CA ASP A 82 -45.58 -12.22 22.61
C ASP A 82 -45.12 -13.10 21.44
N LYS A 83 -44.09 -13.93 21.67
CA LYS A 83 -43.41 -14.73 20.64
C LYS A 83 -44.24 -15.93 20.16
N HIS A 84 -45.30 -16.27 20.89
CA HIS A 84 -46.16 -17.42 20.62
C HIS A 84 -47.53 -17.04 20.05
N ARG A 85 -47.81 -15.75 19.81
CA ARG A 85 -49.06 -15.30 19.18
C ARG A 85 -48.91 -15.20 17.66
N PRO A 86 -49.90 -15.65 16.86
CA PRO A 86 -49.90 -15.40 15.42
C PRO A 86 -49.89 -13.90 15.11
N LEU A 87 -49.12 -13.51 14.10
CA LEU A 87 -49.08 -12.14 13.59
C LEU A 87 -50.10 -11.98 12.46
N GLU A 88 -50.99 -11.01 12.61
CA GLU A 88 -51.98 -10.66 11.58
C GLU A 88 -51.30 -9.84 10.48
N MET A 89 -51.44 -10.29 9.23
CA MET A 89 -50.90 -9.62 8.03
C MET A 89 -52.05 -9.30 7.07
N SER A 90 -52.00 -8.14 6.42
CA SER A 90 -53.06 -7.74 5.48
C SER A 90 -53.02 -8.58 4.19
N ALA A 91 -54.17 -9.14 3.81
CA ALA A 91 -54.34 -9.93 2.58
C ALA A 91 -54.08 -9.13 1.29
N LYS A 92 -54.04 -7.79 1.38
CA LYS A 92 -53.73 -6.89 0.26
C LYS A 92 -52.22 -6.82 -0.05
N VAL A 93 -51.38 -7.28 0.87
CA VAL A 93 -49.92 -7.28 0.70
C VAL A 93 -49.53 -8.47 -0.17
N ARG A 94 -49.10 -8.20 -1.41
CA ARG A 94 -48.62 -9.24 -2.32
C ARG A 94 -47.34 -9.87 -1.77
N VAL A 95 -47.27 -11.20 -1.77
CA VAL A 95 -46.07 -11.94 -1.38
C VAL A 95 -44.94 -11.60 -2.36
N PRO A 96 -43.76 -11.18 -1.90
CA PRO A 96 -42.64 -10.92 -2.80
C PRO A 96 -42.17 -12.23 -3.46
N PHE A 97 -41.94 -12.19 -4.77
CA PHE A 97 -41.49 -13.36 -5.53
C PHE A 97 -40.11 -13.87 -5.06
N LEU A 98 -39.24 -12.96 -4.62
CA LEU A 98 -37.92 -13.28 -4.07
C LEU A 98 -37.95 -13.18 -2.55
N ARG A 99 -37.50 -14.24 -1.87
CA ARG A 99 -37.28 -14.22 -0.42
C ARG A 99 -36.16 -13.27 -0.07
N GLN A 100 -36.34 -12.46 0.97
CA GLN A 100 -35.27 -11.64 1.54
C GLN A 100 -34.26 -12.57 2.23
N VAL A 101 -33.10 -12.79 1.59
CA VAL A 101 -31.98 -13.51 2.21
C VAL A 101 -31.35 -12.57 3.24
N VAL A 102 -31.58 -12.83 4.53
CA VAL A 102 -30.86 -12.13 5.60
C VAL A 102 -29.42 -12.68 5.60
N PRO A 103 -28.39 -11.86 5.34
CA PRO A 103 -27.02 -12.33 5.40
C PRO A 103 -26.71 -12.73 6.85
N ILE A 104 -26.55 -14.03 7.08
CA ILE A 104 -26.11 -14.56 8.37
C ILE A 104 -24.59 -14.41 8.41
N SER A 105 -24.05 -13.79 9.47
CA SER A 105 -22.61 -13.80 9.71
C SER A 105 -22.19 -15.21 10.10
N LYS A 106 -21.77 -15.99 9.11
CA LYS A 106 -21.22 -17.34 9.34
C LYS A 106 -19.81 -17.17 9.88
N LYS A 107 -19.52 -17.81 11.01
CA LYS A 107 -18.15 -17.92 11.52
C LYS A 107 -17.40 -18.89 10.61
N VAL A 108 -16.58 -18.35 9.72
CA VAL A 108 -15.67 -19.15 8.87
C VAL A 108 -14.40 -19.41 9.69
N ALA A 109 -14.01 -20.68 9.82
CA ALA A 109 -12.71 -21.02 10.40
C ALA A 109 -11.62 -20.46 9.48
N ARG A 110 -10.73 -19.62 10.02
CA ARG A 110 -9.66 -18.97 9.27
C ARG A 110 -8.32 -19.60 9.60
N ASP A 111 -7.55 -19.94 8.59
CA ASP A 111 -6.15 -20.35 8.75
C ASP A 111 -5.28 -19.11 8.58
N PRO A 112 -4.58 -18.63 9.62
CA PRO A 112 -3.77 -17.41 9.53
C PRO A 112 -2.66 -17.49 8.48
N ARG A 113 -2.30 -18.68 8.00
CA ARG A 113 -1.32 -18.85 6.91
C ARG A 113 -1.90 -18.52 5.54
N PHE A 114 -3.21 -18.67 5.39
CA PHE A 114 -3.92 -18.57 4.11
C PHE A 114 -5.06 -17.55 4.13
N ASP A 115 -5.26 -16.86 5.25
CA ASP A 115 -6.28 -15.83 5.39
C ASP A 115 -5.76 -14.47 4.93
N ASP A 116 -6.45 -13.87 3.96
CA ASP A 116 -6.12 -12.58 3.37
C ASP A 116 -6.01 -11.45 4.41
N LEU A 117 -6.69 -11.60 5.56
CA LEU A 117 -6.65 -10.64 6.67
C LEU A 117 -5.35 -10.71 7.49
N SER A 118 -4.54 -11.76 7.34
CA SER A 118 -3.32 -11.96 8.13
C SER A 118 -2.12 -11.12 7.65
N GLY A 119 -2.29 -10.34 6.58
CA GLY A 119 -1.32 -9.38 6.08
C GLY A 119 -0.38 -9.94 5.01
N GLU A 120 0.52 -9.08 4.52
CA GLU A 120 1.45 -9.41 3.43
C GLU A 120 2.87 -9.74 3.93
N TYR A 121 3.63 -10.48 3.12
CA TYR A 121 5.02 -10.81 3.39
C TYR A 121 5.91 -9.56 3.41
N ASN A 122 6.38 -9.19 4.61
CA ASN A 122 7.36 -8.13 4.80
C ASN A 122 8.77 -8.71 4.97
N PRO A 123 9.69 -8.51 4.00
CA PRO A 123 11.01 -9.13 4.08
C PRO A 123 11.84 -8.61 5.25
N GLU A 124 11.67 -7.35 5.65
CA GLU A 124 12.41 -6.74 6.77
C GLU A 124 12.07 -7.42 8.11
N VAL A 125 10.77 -7.61 8.37
CA VAL A 125 10.29 -8.29 9.57
C VAL A 125 10.67 -9.77 9.53
N PHE A 126 10.55 -10.42 8.38
CA PHE A 126 10.92 -11.82 8.22
C PHE A 126 12.41 -12.06 8.51
N ASP A 127 13.30 -11.23 7.96
CA ASP A 127 14.75 -11.37 8.15
C ASP A 127 15.15 -11.17 9.62
N GLN A 128 14.43 -10.31 10.37
CA GLN A 128 14.64 -10.10 11.81
C GLN A 128 14.08 -11.25 12.65
N THR A 129 12.81 -11.61 12.45
CA THR A 129 12.12 -12.66 13.22
C THR A 129 12.74 -14.03 13.05
N TYR A 130 13.25 -14.33 11.85
CA TYR A 130 13.86 -15.62 11.52
C TYR A 130 15.39 -15.53 11.35
N GLN A 131 16.03 -14.59 12.03
CA GLN A 131 17.48 -14.40 11.96
C GLN A 131 18.27 -15.67 12.35
N PHE A 132 17.76 -16.45 13.32
CA PHE A 132 18.37 -17.69 13.81
C PHE A 132 18.50 -18.77 12.73
N LEU A 133 17.72 -18.70 11.64
CA LEU A 133 17.85 -19.63 10.51
C LEU A 133 19.21 -19.51 9.82
N ASN A 134 19.92 -18.38 9.98
CA ASN A 134 21.27 -18.22 9.42
C ASN A 134 22.25 -19.15 10.14
N ASP A 135 22.13 -19.29 11.46
CA ASP A 135 23.02 -20.15 12.27
C ASP A 135 22.78 -21.63 11.96
N ILE A 136 21.51 -22.01 11.79
CA ILE A 136 21.14 -23.38 11.38
C ILE A 136 21.72 -23.69 10.00
N ARG A 137 21.52 -22.79 9.02
CA ARG A 137 22.05 -22.97 7.67
C ARG A 137 23.58 -23.02 7.62
N ALA A 138 24.27 -22.26 8.47
CA ALA A 138 25.72 -22.34 8.62
C ALA A 138 26.15 -23.73 9.12
N LYS A 139 25.50 -24.25 10.16
CA LYS A 139 25.76 -25.60 10.70
C LYS A 139 25.49 -26.68 9.63
N GLU A 140 24.38 -26.60 8.92
CA GLU A 140 24.05 -27.53 7.82
C GLU A 140 25.13 -27.52 6.73
N LYS A 141 25.60 -26.32 6.34
CA LYS A 141 26.67 -26.17 5.35
C LYS A 141 27.97 -26.82 5.81
N GLU A 142 28.31 -26.72 7.09
CA GLU A 142 29.46 -27.41 7.67
C GLU A 142 29.29 -28.95 7.65
N LEU A 143 28.09 -29.45 7.93
CA LEU A 143 27.80 -30.88 7.85
C LEU A 143 27.98 -31.41 6.41
N VAL A 144 27.46 -30.69 5.42
CA VAL A 144 27.64 -31.04 4.00
C VAL A 144 29.12 -31.02 3.63
N LYS A 145 29.90 -30.03 4.08
CA LYS A 145 31.36 -30.00 3.88
C LYS A 145 32.07 -31.19 4.53
N LYS A 146 31.67 -31.59 5.73
CA LYS A 146 32.22 -32.76 6.42
C LYS A 146 31.91 -34.05 5.66
N GLN A 147 30.68 -34.21 5.14
CA GLN A 147 30.31 -35.35 4.31
C GLN A 147 31.09 -35.38 2.99
N LEU A 148 31.26 -34.23 2.34
CA LEU A 148 32.04 -34.12 1.11
C LEU A 148 33.51 -34.53 1.30
N LYS A 149 34.08 -34.29 2.49
CA LYS A 149 35.43 -34.78 2.81
C LYS A 149 35.51 -36.30 3.00
N LYS A 150 34.41 -36.95 3.38
CA LYS A 150 34.35 -38.41 3.61
C LYS A 150 34.20 -39.19 2.29
N HIS A 151 33.37 -38.70 1.39
CA HIS A 151 33.15 -39.33 0.08
C HIS A 151 34.08 -38.69 -0.95
N ARG A 152 35.04 -39.44 -1.51
CA ARG A 152 36.05 -38.87 -2.42
C ARG A 152 35.62 -38.89 -3.89
N SER A 153 34.75 -39.82 -4.27
CA SER A 153 34.23 -39.97 -5.63
C SER A 153 32.92 -40.77 -5.62
N GLY A 154 32.08 -40.54 -6.63
CA GLY A 154 30.79 -41.22 -6.81
C GLY A 154 29.60 -40.26 -6.96
N GLN A 155 28.43 -40.82 -7.26
CA GLN A 155 27.20 -40.05 -7.45
C GLN A 155 26.82 -39.24 -6.20
N GLU A 156 27.10 -39.77 -5.00
CA GLU A 156 26.84 -39.08 -3.73
C GLU A 156 27.73 -37.85 -3.56
N HIS A 157 29.01 -37.94 -3.94
CA HIS A 157 29.93 -36.80 -3.89
C HIS A 157 29.47 -35.67 -4.81
N GLU A 158 29.04 -35.99 -6.04
CA GLU A 158 28.49 -35.00 -6.97
C GLU A 158 27.22 -34.34 -6.43
N LYS A 159 26.30 -35.13 -5.85
CA LYS A 159 25.08 -34.61 -5.21
C LYS A 159 25.42 -33.65 -4.06
N LEU A 160 26.36 -34.02 -3.20
CA LEU A 160 26.82 -33.19 -2.09
C LEU A 160 27.51 -31.91 -2.57
N GLN A 161 28.30 -31.99 -3.64
CA GLN A 161 28.96 -30.82 -4.24
C GLN A 161 27.93 -29.84 -4.82
N GLN A 162 26.93 -30.35 -5.56
CA GLN A 162 25.83 -29.54 -6.08
C GLN A 162 25.00 -28.91 -4.97
N LEU A 163 24.74 -29.64 -3.89
CA LEU A 163 24.04 -29.13 -2.72
C LEU A 163 24.83 -27.99 -2.06
N LEU A 164 26.14 -28.18 -1.84
CA LEU A 164 27.01 -27.15 -1.27
C LEU A 164 27.02 -25.89 -2.14
N GLN A 165 27.15 -26.06 -3.46
CA GLN A 165 27.11 -24.95 -4.41
C GLN A 165 25.77 -24.21 -4.35
N ARG A 166 24.64 -24.93 -4.26
CA ARG A 166 23.31 -24.33 -4.12
C ARG A 166 23.19 -23.53 -2.83
N MET A 167 23.65 -24.07 -1.70
CA MET A 167 23.64 -23.37 -0.41
C MET A 167 24.49 -22.09 -0.47
N GLU A 168 25.68 -22.14 -1.07
CA GLU A 168 26.54 -20.98 -1.28
C GLU A 168 25.90 -19.91 -2.16
N GLN A 169 25.27 -20.31 -3.26
CA GLN A 169 24.57 -19.38 -4.15
C GLN A 169 23.37 -18.71 -3.46
N GLN A 170 22.60 -19.47 -2.67
CA GLN A 170 21.48 -18.93 -1.89
C GLN A 170 21.97 -17.92 -0.84
N GLU A 171 23.06 -18.23 -0.14
CA GLU A 171 23.67 -17.32 0.84
C GLU A 171 24.14 -16.02 0.17
N LEU A 172 24.86 -16.12 -0.95
CA LEU A 172 25.30 -14.96 -1.73
C LEU A 172 24.12 -14.11 -2.22
N ALA A 173 23.06 -14.73 -2.74
CA ALA A 173 21.87 -14.04 -3.19
C ALA A 173 21.15 -13.30 -2.04
N GLN A 174 21.10 -13.90 -0.86
CA GLN A 174 20.55 -13.26 0.33
C GLN A 174 21.40 -12.08 0.80
N GLN A 175 22.73 -12.22 0.80
CA GLN A 175 23.63 -11.11 1.12
C GLN A 175 23.49 -9.95 0.13
N GLU A 176 23.41 -10.22 -1.17
CA GLU A 176 23.15 -9.18 -2.18
C GLU A 176 21.80 -8.49 -1.95
N ARG A 177 20.74 -9.25 -1.61
CA ARG A 177 19.43 -8.68 -1.28
C ARG A 177 19.49 -7.76 -0.07
N LYS A 178 20.17 -8.19 1.01
CA LYS A 178 20.37 -7.39 2.23
C LYS A 178 21.13 -6.09 1.94
N ARG A 179 22.24 -6.16 1.21
CA ARG A 179 22.99 -4.95 0.78
C ARG A 179 22.12 -3.96 -0.01
N GLN A 180 21.29 -4.47 -0.92
CA GLN A 180 20.36 -3.61 -1.67
C GLN A 180 19.29 -2.98 -0.79
N GLN A 181 18.81 -3.70 0.24
CA GLN A 181 17.86 -3.15 1.21
C GLN A 181 18.52 -2.08 2.07
N GLU A 182 19.71 -2.34 2.61
CA GLU A 182 20.51 -1.39 3.39
C GLU A 182 20.74 -0.09 2.62
N LEU A 183 21.13 -0.18 1.34
CA LEU A 183 21.30 0.98 0.48
C LEU A 183 19.99 1.76 0.31
N ARG A 184 18.87 1.08 0.08
CA ARG A 184 17.56 1.74 -0.02
C ARG A 184 17.16 2.43 1.28
N LEU A 185 17.44 1.80 2.42
CA LEU A 185 17.19 2.36 3.73
C LEU A 185 18.05 3.59 3.99
N ALA A 186 19.35 3.53 3.65
CA ALA A 186 20.27 4.67 3.75
C ALA A 186 19.77 5.85 2.90
N LEU A 187 19.42 5.63 1.62
CA LEU A 187 18.84 6.68 0.77
C LEU A 187 17.53 7.25 1.32
N LYS A 188 16.68 6.41 1.94
CA LYS A 188 15.43 6.83 2.58
C LYS A 188 15.71 7.69 3.81
N GLN A 189 16.73 7.36 4.61
CA GLN A 189 17.16 8.12 5.77
C GLN A 189 17.76 9.47 5.37
N GLU A 190 18.67 9.50 4.40
CA GLU A 190 19.24 10.74 3.87
C GLU A 190 18.16 11.69 3.34
N ARG A 191 17.18 11.15 2.60
CA ARG A 191 16.04 11.94 2.12
C ARG A 191 15.22 12.52 3.28
N ARG A 192 14.99 11.73 4.34
CA ARG A 192 14.27 12.20 5.54
C ARG A 192 15.04 13.32 6.24
N ALA A 193 16.36 13.18 6.37
CA ALA A 193 17.21 14.21 6.97
C ALA A 193 17.17 15.54 6.17
N ARG A 194 17.29 15.47 4.84
CA ARG A 194 17.16 16.67 3.98
C ARG A 194 15.79 17.33 4.09
N ALA A 195 14.73 16.54 4.19
CA ALA A 195 13.38 17.05 4.37
C ALA A 195 13.21 17.74 5.74
N GLN A 196 13.81 17.18 6.80
CA GLN A 196 13.83 17.80 8.13
C GLN A 196 14.59 19.13 8.14
N GLN A 197 15.62 19.28 7.30
CA GLN A 197 16.34 20.53 7.07
C GLN A 197 15.55 21.56 6.25
N GLY A 198 14.34 21.22 5.77
CA GLY A 198 13.49 22.10 4.96
C GLY A 198 13.76 22.03 3.45
N HIS A 199 14.68 21.18 2.99
CA HIS A 199 14.87 20.97 1.56
C HIS A 199 13.71 20.16 0.96
N ARG A 200 13.32 20.50 -0.27
CA ARG A 200 12.27 19.77 -1.00
C ARG A 200 12.67 18.31 -1.21
N PRO A 201 11.86 17.32 -0.79
CA PRO A 201 12.18 15.90 -0.98
C PRO A 201 12.34 15.56 -2.47
N TYR A 202 13.54 15.11 -2.86
CA TYR A 202 13.83 14.63 -4.21
C TYR A 202 13.82 13.09 -4.24
N PHE A 203 13.16 12.54 -5.26
CA PHE A 203 13.08 11.09 -5.47
C PHE A 203 13.85 10.76 -6.74
N LEU A 204 14.95 10.01 -6.56
CA LEU A 204 15.77 9.53 -7.67
C LEU A 204 14.93 8.72 -8.65
N LYS A 205 15.10 8.99 -9.95
CA LYS A 205 14.46 8.20 -11.01
C LYS A 205 14.94 6.75 -10.95
N LYS A 206 14.14 5.81 -11.47
CA LYS A 206 14.54 4.38 -11.53
C LYS A 206 15.84 4.18 -12.32
N SER A 207 16.11 4.99 -13.35
CA SER A 207 17.37 4.98 -14.10
C SER A 207 18.56 5.42 -13.24
N GLU A 208 18.42 6.50 -12.49
CA GLU A 208 19.44 7.03 -11.57
C GLU A 208 19.75 6.02 -10.46
N GLN A 209 18.73 5.40 -9.88
CA GLN A 209 18.91 4.32 -8.90
C GLN A 209 19.72 3.15 -9.47
N ARG A 210 19.45 2.74 -10.72
CA ARG A 210 20.24 1.69 -11.40
C ARG A 210 21.68 2.13 -11.64
N GLN A 211 21.92 3.39 -11.99
CA GLN A 211 23.27 3.93 -12.16
C GLN A 211 24.06 3.93 -10.86
N LEU A 212 23.43 4.28 -9.73
CA LEU A 212 24.06 4.22 -8.40
C LEU A 212 24.47 2.79 -8.04
N VAL A 213 23.56 1.82 -8.18
CA VAL A 213 23.85 0.40 -7.94
C VAL A 213 24.98 -0.10 -8.85
N LEU A 214 24.98 0.29 -10.13
CA LEU A 214 26.07 -0.04 -11.06
C LEU A 214 27.39 0.59 -10.62
N ALA A 215 27.39 1.86 -10.22
CA ALA A 215 28.59 2.55 -9.77
C ALA A 215 29.21 1.87 -8.54
N GLU A 216 28.39 1.45 -7.57
CA GLU A 216 28.86 0.68 -6.42
C GLU A 216 29.44 -0.67 -6.82
N LYS A 217 28.74 -1.42 -7.67
CA LYS A 217 29.25 -2.70 -8.19
C LYS A 217 30.60 -2.53 -8.91
N PHE A 218 30.78 -1.44 -9.66
CA PHE A 218 32.07 -1.10 -10.28
C PHE A 218 33.14 -0.78 -9.24
N LYS A 219 32.81 -0.05 -8.17
CA LYS A 219 33.73 0.22 -7.05
C LYS A 219 34.15 -1.08 -6.37
N GLU A 220 33.21 -1.98 -6.08
CA GLU A 220 33.50 -3.31 -5.52
C GLU A 220 34.41 -4.14 -6.44
N LEU A 221 34.13 -4.20 -7.74
CA LEU A 221 34.94 -4.92 -8.71
C LEU A 221 36.34 -4.32 -8.88
N LYS A 222 36.46 -2.99 -8.75
CA LYS A 222 37.75 -2.28 -8.77
C LYS A 222 38.56 -2.65 -7.52
N ARG A 223 37.94 -2.65 -6.33
CA ARG A 223 38.55 -3.10 -5.07
C ARG A 223 39.01 -4.55 -5.16
N SER A 224 38.19 -5.43 -5.76
CA SER A 224 38.51 -6.85 -5.91
C SER A 224 39.45 -7.15 -7.09
N LYS A 225 39.95 -6.14 -7.82
CA LYS A 225 40.78 -6.26 -9.04
C LYS A 225 40.18 -7.15 -10.15
N LYS A 226 38.86 -7.34 -10.16
CA LYS A 226 38.13 -8.18 -11.15
C LYS A 226 37.45 -7.36 -12.25
N LEU A 227 37.66 -6.05 -12.25
CA LEU A 227 37.01 -5.11 -13.15
C LEU A 227 37.34 -5.38 -14.63
N GLU A 228 38.61 -5.56 -14.97
CA GLU A 228 39.04 -5.83 -16.35
C GLU A 228 38.42 -7.12 -16.90
N SER A 229 38.41 -8.20 -16.11
CA SER A 229 37.77 -9.46 -16.50
C SER A 229 36.27 -9.29 -16.72
N PHE A 230 35.60 -8.54 -15.84
CA PHE A 230 34.17 -8.23 -15.99
C PHE A 230 33.89 -7.43 -17.28
N LEU A 231 34.68 -6.39 -17.55
CA LEU A 231 34.56 -5.58 -18.76
C LEU A 231 34.83 -6.40 -20.02
N SER A 232 35.88 -7.23 -20.03
CA SER A 232 36.18 -8.14 -21.14
C SER A 232 35.02 -9.10 -21.43
N ARG A 233 34.46 -9.75 -20.39
CA ARG A 233 33.27 -10.61 -20.52
C ARG A 233 32.05 -9.83 -21.03
N LYS A 234 31.87 -8.59 -20.58
CA LYS A 234 30.77 -7.73 -21.03
C LYS A 234 30.94 -7.31 -22.49
N ARG A 235 32.14 -6.91 -22.91
CA ARG A 235 32.50 -6.60 -24.31
C ARG A 235 32.22 -7.81 -25.21
N ARG A 236 32.69 -9.01 -24.84
CA ARG A 236 32.42 -10.26 -25.59
C ARG A 236 30.92 -10.55 -25.71
N ARG A 237 30.14 -10.38 -24.64
CA ARG A 237 28.69 -10.63 -24.65
C ARG A 237 27.94 -9.60 -25.50
N ASN A 238 28.37 -8.34 -25.49
CA ASN A 238 27.80 -7.29 -26.33
C ASN A 238 28.13 -7.54 -27.80
N ALA A 239 29.40 -7.79 -28.15
CA ALA A 239 29.82 -8.14 -29.50
C ALA A 239 29.05 -9.34 -30.07
N GLY A 240 28.79 -10.36 -29.25
CA GLY A 240 27.96 -11.51 -29.65
C GLY A 240 26.48 -11.17 -29.89
N LYS A 241 25.94 -10.11 -29.28
CA LYS A 241 24.60 -9.58 -29.57
C LYS A 241 24.61 -8.73 -30.83
N ASP A 242 25.58 -7.84 -30.96
CA ASP A 242 25.72 -6.94 -32.11
C ASP A 242 25.93 -7.75 -33.39
N ARG A 243 26.68 -8.86 -33.32
CA ARG A 243 26.86 -9.81 -34.42
C ARG A 243 25.55 -10.43 -34.92
N ARG A 244 24.50 -10.53 -34.09
CA ARG A 244 23.18 -11.04 -34.54
C ARG A 244 22.46 -10.03 -35.44
N HIS A 245 22.81 -8.75 -35.33
CA HIS A 245 22.23 -7.67 -36.12
C HIS A 245 23.07 -7.31 -37.35
N LEU A 246 24.25 -7.91 -37.49
CA LEU A 246 25.06 -7.78 -38.70
C LEU A 246 24.56 -8.77 -39.76
N PRO A 247 24.58 -8.39 -41.05
CA PRO A 247 24.30 -9.33 -42.13
C PRO A 247 25.30 -10.49 -42.08
N LEU A 248 24.79 -11.72 -42.24
CA LEU A 248 25.64 -12.89 -42.41
C LEU A 248 26.22 -12.81 -43.82
N ASN A 249 27.52 -12.53 -43.93
CA ASN A 249 28.21 -12.66 -45.21
C ASN A 249 28.08 -14.14 -45.64
N LYS A 250 27.28 -14.38 -46.67
CA LYS A 250 27.20 -15.65 -47.38
C LYS A 250 28.22 -15.57 -48.50
N GLU A 251 29.41 -16.08 -48.24
CA GLU A 251 30.41 -16.47 -49.23
C GLU A 251 30.66 -17.96 -49.03
#